data_AF-W1YMR5-F1
#
_entry.id   AF-W1YMR5-F1
#
_cell.length_a   1.000
_cell.length_b   1.000
_cell.length_c   1.000
_cell.angle_alpha   90.00
_cell.angle_beta   90.00
_cell.angle_gamma   90.00
#
_symmetry.space_group_name_H-M   'P 1'
#
loop_
_entity.id
_entity.type
_entity.pdbx_description
1 polymer ?
#
loop_
_entity_poly.entity_id
_entity_poly.type
_entity_poly.pdbx_seq_one_letter_code
_entity_poly.pdbx_strand_id
1 'polypeptide(L)'
;MKEFLNDFKAFAFKGNMMDLAIGMIIGAAFTALVNSVVSNLFMPIISLFTGGIDFSNLYLPLNAASKDAFMSGADINTARAVGSVLPYGTFITDLIQ
;
A
#
# COMPACT_ATOMS: atom_id res chain seq x y z
N MET A 1 31.48 19.24 15.25
CA MET A 1 30.31 18.43 15.67
C MET A 1 29.34 19.19 16.57
N LYS A 2 29.78 19.85 17.65
CA LYS A 2 28.86 20.63 18.53
C LYS A 2 28.18 21.80 17.81
N GLU A 3 28.89 22.53 16.95
CA GLU A 3 28.29 23.63 16.18
C GLU A 3 27.25 23.15 15.18
N PHE A 4 27.55 22.10 14.40
CA PHE A 4 26.57 21.48 13.51
C PHE A 4 25.26 21.08 14.21
N LEU A 5 25.34 20.53 15.43
CA LEU A 5 24.14 20.18 16.20
C LEU A 5 23.36 21.43 16.65
N ASN A 6 24.03 22.53 16.97
CA ASN A 6 23.38 23.79 17.33
C ASN A 6 22.73 24.44 16.10
N ASP A 7 23.40 24.43 14.96
CA ASP A 7 22.87 24.95 13.69
C ASP A 7 21.71 24.11 13.16
N PHE A 8 21.82 22.78 13.27
CA PHE A 8 20.72 21.85 12.95
C PHE A 8 19.53 22.07 13.87
N LYS A 9 19.76 22.28 15.17
CA LYS A 9 18.70 22.63 16.12
C LYS A 9 18.01 23.92 15.70
N ALA A 10 18.78 24.98 15.44
CA ALA A 10 18.24 26.26 14.99
C ALA A 10 17.48 26.16 13.65
N PHE A 11 17.92 25.28 12.75
CA PHE A 11 17.27 24.99 11.48
C PHE A 11 15.97 24.19 11.65
N ALA A 12 15.96 23.14 12.46
CA ALA A 12 14.80 22.29 12.71
C ALA A 12 13.69 23.04 13.47
N PHE A 13 14.06 23.98 14.35
CA PHE A 13 13.10 24.85 15.04
C PHE A 13 12.65 26.07 14.22
N LYS A 14 13.03 26.17 12.94
CA LYS A 14 12.38 27.13 12.03
C LYS A 14 10.92 26.71 11.86
N GLY A 15 9.98 27.60 12.17
CA GLY A 15 8.54 27.33 12.10
C GLY A 15 8.10 26.68 10.79
N ASN A 16 8.56 27.20 9.64
CA ASN A 16 8.24 26.65 8.32
C ASN A 16 8.67 25.17 8.12
N MET A 17 9.76 24.74 8.75
CA MET A 17 10.20 23.35 8.67
C MET A 17 9.44 22.45 9.64
N MET A 18 9.18 22.94 10.86
CA MET A 18 8.41 22.21 11.87
C MET A 18 6.98 21.96 11.40
N ASP A 19 6.32 22.97 10.86
CA ASP A 19 4.94 22.87 10.36
C ASP A 19 4.84 21.92 9.16
N LEU A 20 5.83 21.94 8.26
CA LEU A 20 5.92 21.01 7.14
C LEU A 20 6.14 19.56 7.61
N ALA A 21 6.98 19.35 8.62
CA ALA A 21 7.21 18.03 9.20
C ALA A 21 5.94 17.49 9.88
N ILE A 22 5.23 18.33 10.63
CA ILE A 22 3.95 17.96 11.26
C ILE A 22 2.92 17.62 10.18
N GLY A 23 2.81 18.44 9.13
CA GLY A 23 1.90 18.19 8.00
C GLY A 23 2.16 16.85 7.30
N MET A 24 3.44 16.49 7.09
CA MET A 24 3.82 15.20 6.50
C MET A 24 3.47 14.02 7.42
N ILE A 25 3.76 14.13 8.72
CA ILE A 25 3.48 13.07 9.71
C ILE A 25 1.97 12.82 9.81
N ILE A 26 1.17 13.89 9.92
CA ILE A 26 -0.29 13.80 9.95
C ILE A 26 -0.82 13.24 8.63
N GLY A 27 -0.29 13.71 7.49
CA GLY A 27 -0.65 13.19 6.17
C GLY A 27 -0.43 11.68 6.05
N ALA A 28 0.75 11.20 6.44
CA ALA A 28 1.07 9.78 6.40
C ALA A 28 0.18 8.95 7.34
N ALA A 29 -0.06 9.43 8.57
CA ALA A 29 -0.94 8.77 9.53
C ALA A 29 -2.40 8.75 9.06
N PHE A 30 -2.87 9.82 8.42
CA PHE A 30 -4.23 9.91 7.90
C PHE A 30 -4.44 8.98 6.70
N THR A 31 -3.49 8.92 5.76
CA THR A 31 -3.53 7.94 4.68
C THR A 31 -3.57 6.51 5.23
N ALA A 32 -2.75 6.19 6.24
CA ALA A 32 -2.78 4.86 6.87
C ALA A 32 -4.14 4.55 7.52
N LEU A 33 -4.79 5.55 8.12
CA LEU A 33 -6.13 5.41 8.69
C LEU A 33 -7.19 5.12 7.60
N VAL A 34 -7.18 5.91 6.52
CA VAL A 34 -8.10 5.71 5.39
C VAL A 34 -7.91 4.33 4.77
N ASN A 35 -6.66 3.95 4.50
CA ASN A 35 -6.34 2.62 3.95
C ASN A 35 -6.82 1.49 4.87
N SER A 36 -6.68 1.64 6.18
CA SER A 36 -7.18 0.65 7.15
C SER A 36 -8.70 0.55 7.11
N VAL A 37 -9.41 1.67 7.01
CA VAL A 37 -10.88 1.69 6.89
C VAL A 37 -11.31 1.02 5.58
N VAL A 38 -10.67 1.33 4.46
CA VAL A 38 -11.01 0.75 3.16
C VAL A 38 -10.71 -0.75 3.16
N SER A 39 -9.52 -1.16 3.60
CA SER A 39 -9.10 -2.56 3.62
C SER A 39 -9.89 -3.43 4.60
N ASN A 40 -10.24 -2.91 5.79
CA ASN A 40 -10.87 -3.72 6.83
C ASN A 40 -12.40 -3.60 6.88
N LEU A 41 -12.99 -2.52 6.35
CA LEU A 41 -14.44 -2.31 6.38
C LEU A 41 -15.06 -2.37 4.98
N PHE A 42 -14.51 -1.64 4.01
CA PHE A 42 -15.10 -1.58 2.67
C PHE A 42 -14.82 -2.84 1.84
N MET A 43 -13.58 -3.33 1.83
CA MET A 43 -13.20 -4.50 1.04
C MET A 43 -13.99 -5.77 1.40
N PRO A 44 -14.25 -6.10 2.70
CA PRO A 44 -15.12 -7.24 3.05
C PRO A 44 -16.56 -7.08 2.59
N ILE A 45 -17.08 -5.85 2.58
CA ILE A 45 -18.44 -5.56 2.11
C ILE A 45 -18.51 -5.74 0.59
N ILE A 46 -17.54 -5.17 -0.14
CA ILE A 46 -17.46 -5.30 -1.59
C ILE A 46 -17.26 -6.77 -2.00
N SER A 47 -16.38 -7.50 -1.29
CA SER A 47 -16.16 -8.92 -1.55
C SER A 47 -17.40 -9.78 -1.26
N LEU A 48 -18.21 -9.42 -0.26
CA LEU A 48 -19.48 -10.08 0.00
C LEU A 48 -20.46 -9.91 -1.18
N PHE A 49 -20.57 -8.71 -1.73
CA PHE A 49 -21.45 -8.44 -2.87
C PHE A 49 -20.96 -9.04 -4.19
N THR A 50 -19.65 -9.31 -4.32
CA THR A 50 -19.05 -9.90 -5.52
C THR A 50 -18.88 -11.41 -5.45
N GLY A 51 -19.41 -12.05 -4.39
CA GLY A 51 -19.43 -13.52 -4.25
C GLY A 51 -18.16 -14.11 -3.62
N GLY A 52 -17.45 -13.34 -2.79
CA GLY A 52 -16.23 -13.76 -2.10
C GLY A 52 -14.95 -13.54 -2.90
N ILE A 53 -15.02 -12.75 -3.97
CA ILE A 53 -13.83 -12.39 -4.76
C ILE A 53 -12.97 -11.42 -3.95
N ASP A 54 -11.78 -11.86 -3.56
CA ASP A 54 -10.75 -11.00 -3.02
C ASP A 54 -10.01 -10.28 -4.16
N PHE A 55 -10.42 -9.03 -4.41
CA PHE A 55 -9.79 -8.18 -5.42
C PHE A 55 -8.29 -8.01 -5.20
N SER A 56 -7.79 -8.09 -3.96
CA SER A 56 -6.36 -7.98 -3.66
C SER A 56 -5.54 -9.14 -4.26
N ASN A 57 -6.19 -10.27 -4.52
CA ASN A 57 -5.58 -11.48 -5.08
C ASN A 57 -5.97 -11.73 -6.55
N LEU A 58 -6.61 -10.76 -7.22
CA LEU A 58 -6.85 -10.85 -8.65
C LEU A 58 -5.61 -10.40 -9.43
N TYR A 59 -4.96 -11.35 -10.09
CA TYR A 59 -3.80 -11.09 -10.92
C TYR A 59 -3.80 -11.95 -12.19
N LEU A 60 -3.13 -11.46 -13.23
CA LEU A 60 -2.92 -12.17 -14.48
C LEU A 60 -1.45 -12.63 -14.55
N PRO A 61 -1.17 -13.95 -14.58
CA PRO A 61 0.19 -14.44 -14.76
C PRO A 61 0.71 -14.14 -16.17
N LEU A 62 1.94 -13.65 -16.27
CA LEU A 62 2.55 -13.25 -17.55
C LEU A 62 3.61 -14.23 -18.06
N ASN A 63 3.95 -15.26 -17.27
CA ASN A 63 4.93 -16.28 -17.65
C ASN A 63 4.51 -17.68 -17.15
N ALA A 64 5.23 -18.72 -17.59
CA ALA A 64 4.89 -20.10 -17.25
C ALA A 64 4.92 -20.37 -15.72
N ALA A 65 5.95 -19.90 -15.02
CA ALA A 65 6.09 -20.12 -13.58
C ALA A 65 4.96 -19.47 -12.74
N SER A 66 4.55 -18.24 -13.09
CA SER A 66 3.41 -17.57 -12.45
C SER A 66 2.07 -18.18 -12.85
N LYS A 67 1.96 -18.74 -14.06
CA LYS A 67 0.75 -19.45 -14.52
C LYS A 67 0.56 -20.73 -13.74
N ASP A 68 1.62 -21.50 -13.52
CA ASP A 68 1.56 -22.73 -12.72
C ASP A 68 1.16 -22.41 -11.27
N ALA A 69 1.73 -21.34 -10.70
CA ALA A 69 1.33 -20.85 -9.38
C ALA A 69 -0.14 -20.37 -9.33
N PHE A 70 -0.61 -19.67 -10.36
CA PHE A 70 -2.03 -19.28 -10.47
C PHE A 70 -2.96 -20.50 -10.55
N MET A 71 -2.60 -21.52 -11.33
CA MET A 71 -3.38 -22.75 -11.45
C MET A 71 -3.39 -23.58 -10.17
N SER A 72 -2.36 -23.45 -9.32
CA SER A 72 -2.35 -24.04 -7.98
C SER A 72 -3.11 -23.22 -6.93
N GLY A 73 -3.74 -22.10 -7.31
CA GLY A 73 -4.45 -21.21 -6.39
C GLY A 73 -3.54 -20.41 -5.47
N ALA A 74 -2.29 -20.14 -5.88
CA ALA A 74 -1.36 -19.33 -5.10
C ALA A 74 -1.86 -17.88 -4.98
N ASP A 75 -1.52 -17.23 -3.87
CA ASP A 75 -1.76 -15.80 -3.70
C ASP A 75 -0.80 -14.97 -4.58
N ILE A 76 -1.13 -13.69 -4.73
CA ILE A 76 -0.36 -12.77 -5.57
C ILE A 76 1.11 -12.64 -5.15
N ASN A 77 1.42 -12.73 -3.85
CA ASN A 77 2.79 -12.59 -3.36
C ASN A 77 3.62 -13.83 -3.71
N THR A 78 3.03 -15.01 -3.56
CA THR A 78 3.66 -16.28 -3.98
C THR A 78 3.87 -16.31 -5.49
N ALA A 79 2.88 -15.88 -6.28
CA ALA A 79 3.01 -15.83 -7.74
C ALA A 79 4.05 -14.80 -8.23
N ARG A 80 4.18 -13.65 -7.54
CA ARG A 80 5.22 -12.65 -7.79
C ARG A 80 6.64 -13.14 -7.48
N ALA A 81 6.78 -14.02 -6.49
CA ALA A 81 8.08 -14.56 -6.11
C ALA A 81 8.64 -15.52 -7.19
N VAL A 82 7.76 -16.22 -7.91
CA VAL A 82 8.13 -17.21 -8.93
C VAL A 82 8.08 -16.67 -10.36
N GLY A 83 7.40 -15.54 -10.60
CA GLY A 83 7.29 -14.97 -11.94
C GLY A 83 6.61 -13.61 -12.02
N SER A 84 6.56 -13.06 -13.23
CA SER A 84 5.91 -11.78 -13.50
C SER A 84 4.40 -11.94 -13.50
N VAL A 85 3.70 -11.11 -12.72
CA VAL A 85 2.24 -11.02 -12.71
C VAL A 85 1.79 -9.59 -12.94
N LEU A 86 0.62 -9.43 -13.54
CA LEU A 86 -0.10 -8.16 -13.65
C LEU A 86 -1.20 -8.11 -12.56
N PRO A 87 -1.02 -7.33 -11.49
CA PRO A 87 -1.96 -7.28 -10.37
C PRO A 87 -3.09 -6.28 -10.67
N TYR A 88 -4.02 -6.64 -11.56
CA TYR A 88 -5.13 -5.73 -11.93
C TYR A 88 -6.15 -5.54 -10.80
N GLY A 89 -6.24 -6.51 -9.90
CA GLY A 89 -7.07 -6.44 -8.72
C GLY A 89 -6.64 -5.39 -7.72
N THR A 90 -5.33 -5.34 -7.41
CA THR A 90 -4.78 -4.30 -6.53
C THR A 90 -4.98 -2.92 -7.14
N PHE A 91 -4.87 -2.78 -8.46
CA PHE A 91 -5.16 -1.51 -9.14
C PHE A 91 -6.59 -1.01 -8.90
N ILE A 92 -7.60 -1.90 -8.92
CA ILE A 92 -8.99 -1.52 -8.64
C ILE A 92 -9.13 -1.12 -7.17
N THR A 93 -8.53 -1.88 -6.25
CA THR A 93 -8.51 -1.53 -4.82
C THR A 93 -7.85 -0.17 -4.58
N ASP A 94 -6.78 0.11 -5.32
CA ASP A 94 -6.03 1.36 -5.23
C ASP A 94 -6.81 2.57 -5.74
N LEU A 95 -7.80 2.38 -6.62
CA LEU A 95 -8.72 3.45 -7.05
C LEU A 95 -9.84 3.73 -6.03
N ILE A 96 -10.08 2.80 -5.10
CA ILE A 96 -11.13 2.93 -4.10
C ILE A 96 -10.61 3.63 -2.83
N GLN A 97 -9.30 3.55 -2.56
CA GLN A 97 -8.64 4.10 -1.37
C GLN A 97 -8.16 5.54 -1.51
#